data_AF-A0A354HDU9-F1
#
_entry.id   AF-A0A354HDU9-F1
#
_cell.length_a   1.000
_cell.length_b   1.000
_cell.length_c   1.000
_cell.angle_alpha   90.00
_cell.angle_beta   90.00
_cell.angle_gamma   90.00
#
_symmetry.space_group_name_H-M   'P 1'
#
loop_
_entity.id
_entity.type
_entity.pdbx_description
1 polymer ?
#
loop_
_entity_poly.entity_id
_entity_poly.type
_entity_poly.pdbx_seq_one_letter_code
_entity_poly.pdbx_strand_id
1 'polypeptide(L)' 'MTYRITDLIEPDNGCEGFMPGEEPMVTLILTSENGTGRKVQLPDILAYQLKWDIGTTVSDEEIEKNCRSLS' A
#
# COMPACT_ATOMS: atom_id res chain seq x y z
N MET A 1 -8.30 -0.66 14.35
CA MET A 1 -8.87 -1.82 13.61
C MET A 1 -7.73 -2.59 12.94
N THR A 2 -7.94 -3.84 12.52
CA THR A 2 -7.02 -4.57 11.63
C THR A 2 -7.64 -4.71 10.24
N TYR A 3 -6.78 -4.76 9.22
CA TYR A 3 -7.15 -4.95 7.82
C TYR A 3 -6.24 -5.99 7.19
N ARG A 4 -6.80 -6.75 6.25
CA ARG A 4 -6.03 -7.62 5.38
C ARG A 4 -5.77 -6.91 4.06
N ILE A 5 -4.52 -6.95 3.59
CA ILE A 5 -4.19 -6.56 2.22
C ILE A 5 -4.79 -7.59 1.27
N THR A 6 -5.74 -7.16 0.44
CA THR A 6 -6.41 -8.02 -0.53
C THR A 6 -5.85 -7.84 -1.93
N ASP A 7 -5.20 -6.71 -2.19
CA ASP A 7 -4.56 -6.43 -3.47
C ASP A 7 -3.41 -5.42 -3.28
N LEU A 8 -2.43 -5.49 -4.17
CA LEU A 8 -1.28 -4.60 -4.24
C LEU A 8 -1.07 -4.20 -5.70
N ILE A 9 -1.22 -2.91 -5.97
CA ILE A 9 -1.13 -2.35 -7.32
C ILE A 9 0.19 -1.59 -7.41
N GLU A 10 1.10 -2.13 -8.20
CA GLU A 10 2.35 -1.46 -8.55
C GLU A 10 2.11 -0.32 -9.54
N PRO A 11 2.89 0.77 -9.45
CA PRO A 11 2.86 1.84 -10.44
C PRO A 11 3.40 1.35 -11.79
N ASP A 12 2.58 1.44 -12.84
CA ASP A 12 3.01 1.16 -14.21
C ASP A 12 3.55 2.43 -14.87
N ASN A 13 4.87 2.50 -15.02
CA ASN A 13 5.56 3.61 -15.70
C ASN A 13 6.07 3.24 -17.10
N GLY A 14 5.63 2.10 -17.65
CA GLY A 14 6.02 1.66 -18.98
C GLY A 14 7.54 1.55 -19.17
N CYS A 15 8.00 1.67 -20.42
CA CYS A 15 9.40 1.47 -20.80
C CYS A 15 10.34 2.60 -20.31
N GLU A 16 9.80 3.79 -20.02
CA GLU A 16 10.61 4.96 -19.63
C GLU A 16 11.00 4.95 -18.15
N GLY A 17 10.28 4.20 -17.32
CA GLY A 17 10.56 4.10 -15.89
C GLY A 17 10.21 5.37 -15.11
N PHE A 18 10.69 5.46 -13.87
CA PHE A 18 10.46 6.63 -12.99
C PHE A 18 11.42 7.76 -13.34
N MET A 19 10.99 9.00 -13.18
CA MET A 19 11.88 10.15 -13.35
C MET A 19 13.00 10.12 -12.28
N PRO A 20 14.18 10.69 -12.55
CA PRO A 20 15.23 10.80 -11.53
C PRO A 20 14.73 11.53 -10.28
N GLY A 21 14.77 10.84 -9.14
CA GLY A 21 14.29 11.37 -7.85
C GLY A 21 12.81 11.13 -7.56
N GLU A 22 12.07 10.51 -8.48
CA GLU A 22 10.70 10.06 -8.23
C GLU A 22 10.75 8.70 -7.50
N GLU A 23 10.05 8.62 -6.36
CA GLU A 23 9.94 7.38 -5.61
C GLU A 23 8.70 6.60 -6.08
N PRO A 24 8.84 5.32 -6.50
CA PRO A 24 7.71 4.50 -6.88
C PRO A 24 6.76 4.29 -5.70
N MET A 25 5.46 4.48 -5.93
CA MET A 25 4.43 4.39 -4.90
C MET A 25 3.45 3.26 -5.22
N VAL A 26 3.35 2.26 -4.34
CA VAL A 26 2.38 1.16 -4.47
C VAL A 26 1.08 1.50 -3.78
N THR A 27 -0.03 1.02 -4.35
CA THR A 27 -1.35 1.17 -3.74
C THR A 27 -1.83 -0.14 -3.15
N LEU A 28 -2.20 -0.12 -1.88
CA LEU A 28 -2.76 -1.27 -1.18
C LEU A 28 -4.29 -1.15 -1.13
N ILE A 29 -4.96 -2.25 -1.45
CA ILE A 29 -6.39 -2.44 -1.20
C ILE A 29 -6.52 -3.25 0.08
N LEU A 30 -7.24 -2.69 1.05
CA LEU A 30 -7.38 -3.23 2.40
C LEU A 30 -8.83 -3.57 2.67
N THR A 31 -9.08 -4.69 3.34
CA THR A 31 -10.42 -5.09 3.81
C THR A 31 -10.37 -5.37 5.30
N SER A 32 -11.24 -4.71 6.08
CA SER A 32 -11.38 -4.98 7.52
C SER A 32 -12.17 -6.27 7.77
N GLU A 33 -12.14 -6.78 9.01
CA GLU A 33 -12.93 -7.96 9.40
C GLU A 33 -14.44 -7.81 9.18
N ASN A 34 -14.95 -6.56 9.21
CA ASN A 34 -16.36 -6.24 8.96
C ASN A 34 -16.67 -6.02 7.47
N GLY A 35 -15.70 -6.23 6.57
CA GLY A 35 -15.85 -6.04 5.14
C GLY A 35 -15.70 -4.59 4.67
N THR A 36 -15.26 -3.66 5.53
CA THR A 36 -14.99 -2.27 5.12
C THR A 36 -13.72 -2.20 4.27
N GLY A 37 -13.85 -1.71 3.04
CA GLY A 37 -12.72 -1.46 2.15
C GLY A 37 -12.00 -0.14 2.45
N ARG A 38 -10.67 -0.12 2.31
CA ARG A 38 -9.84 1.09 2.39
C ARG A 38 -8.74 1.02 1.33
N LYS A 39 -8.41 2.16 0.74
CA LYS A 39 -7.32 2.29 -0.24
C LYS A 39 -6.26 3.23 0.29
N VAL A 40 -5.01 2.78 0.33
CA VAL A 40 -3.89 3.55 0.86
C VAL A 40 -2.66 3.42 -0.03
N GLN A 41 -1.74 4.36 0.07
CA GLN A 41 -0.52 4.36 -0.73
C GLN A 41 0.71 4.60 0.13
N LEU A 42 1.81 3.96 -0.22
CA LEU A 42 3.12 4.09 0.41
C LEU A 42 4.22 3.86 -0.63
N PRO A 43 5.47 4.27 -0.34
CA PRO A 43 6.60 3.91 -1.19
C PRO A 43 6.75 2.40 -1.35
N ASP A 44 7.08 1.96 -2.56
CA ASP A 44 7.33 0.55 -2.87
C ASP A 44 8.39 -0.06 -1.95
N ILE A 45 9.51 0.65 -1.77
CA ILE A 45 10.60 0.20 -0.91
C ILE A 45 10.16 0.03 0.55
N LEU A 46 9.22 0.86 1.02
CA LEU A 46 8.69 0.77 2.37
C LEU A 46 7.75 -0.45 2.50
N ALA A 47 6.90 -0.70 1.52
CA ALA A 47 6.08 -1.91 1.49
C ALA A 47 6.93 -3.19 1.53
N TYR A 48 8.03 -3.23 0.75
CA TYR A 48 8.99 -4.32 0.78
C TYR A 48 9.65 -4.49 2.15
N GLN A 49 10.14 -3.41 2.76
CA GLN A 49 10.78 -3.45 4.09
C GLN A 49 9.84 -3.93 5.20
N LEU A 50 8.57 -3.52 5.14
CA LEU A 50 7.53 -3.93 6.08
C LEU A 50 6.97 -5.33 5.79
N LYS A 51 7.36 -5.96 4.67
CA LYS A 51 6.81 -7.23 4.17
C LYS A 51 5.29 -7.17 3.98
N TRP A 52 4.82 -6.04 3.46
CA TRP A 52 3.41 -5.81 3.17
C TRP A 52 3.11 -6.28 1.77
N ASP A 53 2.42 -7.42 1.70
CA ASP A 53 2.00 -8.08 0.47
C ASP A 53 0.57 -8.62 0.67
N ILE A 54 -0.04 -9.12 -0.40
CA ILE A 54 -1.38 -9.72 -0.39
C ILE A 54 -1.43 -10.82 0.67
N GLY A 55 -2.40 -10.72 1.57
CA GLY A 55 -2.59 -11.64 2.68
C GLY A 55 -2.03 -11.15 4.01
N THR A 56 -1.15 -10.14 4.03
CA THR A 56 -0.65 -9.55 5.27
C THR A 56 -1.75 -8.80 6.00
N THR A 57 -1.78 -8.95 7.32
CA THR A 57 -2.67 -8.18 8.21
C THR A 57 -1.91 -6.99 8.77
N VAL A 58 -2.53 -5.81 8.71
CA VAL A 58 -1.97 -4.53 9.16
C VAL A 58 -2.95 -3.83 10.10
N SER A 59 -2.44 -3.10 11.08
CA SER A 59 -3.25 -2.30 12.00
C SER A 59 -3.50 -0.87 11.48
N ASP A 60 -4.56 -0.21 11.96
CA ASP A 60 -4.80 1.22 11.68
C ASP A 60 -3.59 2.09 12.05
N GLU A 61 -2.95 1.84 13.19
CA GLU A 61 -1.79 2.61 13.65
C GLU A 61 -0.64 2.51 12.64
N GLU A 62 -0.36 1.30 12.14
CA GLU A 62 0.65 1.12 11.11
C GLU A 62 0.27 1.79 9.79
N ILE A 63 -1.00 1.74 9.40
CA ILE A 63 -1.49 2.40 8.18
C ILE A 63 -1.34 3.92 8.31
N GLU A 64 -1.73 4.51 9.44
CA GLU A 64 -1.64 5.95 9.69
C GLU A 64 -0.19 6.44 9.74
N LYS A 65 0.71 5.61 10.26
CA LYS A 65 2.14 5.91 10.34
C LYS A 65 2.85 5.86 8.98
N ASN A 66 2.50 4.90 8.13
CA ASN A 66 3.29 4.56 6.95
C ASN A 66 2.63 4.95 5.62
N CYS A 67 1.33 5.22 5.60
CA CYS A 67 0.58 5.41 4.37
C CYS A 67 -0.13 6.76 4.28
N ARG A 68 -0.33 7.22 3.05
CA ARG A 68 -1.34 8.24 2.72
C ARG A 68 -2.67 7.56 2.39
N SER A 69 -3.76 8.05 2.96
CA SER A 69 -5.11 7.61 2.57
C SER A 69 -5.48 8.22 1.23
N LEU A 70 -6.09 7.43 0.35
CA LEU A 70 -6.63 7.92 -0.92
C LEU A 70 -8.14 8.18 -0.75
N SER A 71 -8.57 9.37 -1.14
CA SER A 71 -9.96 9.84 -1.09
C SER A 71 -10.88 9.08 -2.05
#